data_AF-A0A3M1RKN3-F1
#
_entry.id   AF-A0A3M1RKN3-F1
#
_cell.length_a   1.000
_cell.length_b   1.000
_cell.length_c   1.000
_cell.angle_alpha   90.00
_cell.angle_beta   90.00
_cell.angle_gamma   90.00
#
_symmetry.space_group_name_H-M   'P 1'
#
loop_
_entity.id
_entity.type
_entity.pdbx_description
1 polymer ?
#
loop_
_entity_poly.entity_id
_entity_poly.type
_entity_poly.pdbx_seq_one_letter_code
_entity_poly.pdbx_strand_id
1 'polypeptide(L)'
;MRPIDPLLIPIQYVKGVGPARAKAFRRLQVETVRDALFFLPRRYEDRSELCPIAQLDIGTRATFRARIHATNLRNTRRGYRLFEVFFRDQTGLIKAIWFNFNLDYMTTHFTRGKEVVVSGDIRANFYTGQPEVLHPDVEFVEGEASESVHMGRIIPIYPATEGMPQKQLRRIMKQ
;
A
#
# COMPACT_ATOMS: atom_id res chain seq x y z
N MET A 1 -39.74 23.41 4.22
CA MET A 1 -38.42 23.01 4.74
C MET A 1 -37.49 22.92 3.54
N ARG A 2 -36.43 23.73 3.44
CA ARG A 2 -35.50 23.64 2.29
C ARG A 2 -34.76 22.29 2.39
N PRO A 3 -34.63 21.52 1.29
CA PRO A 3 -33.84 20.30 1.31
C PRO A 3 -32.38 20.66 1.65
N ILE A 4 -31.77 19.88 2.54
CA ILE A 4 -30.34 19.99 2.85
C ILE A 4 -29.59 19.63 1.57
N ASP A 5 -28.75 20.53 1.06
CA ASP A 5 -27.87 20.22 -0.08
C ASP A 5 -26.88 19.13 0.36
N PRO A 6 -26.94 17.91 -0.20
CA PRO A 6 -26.06 16.82 0.19
C PRO A 6 -24.58 17.14 -0.02
N LEU A 7 -24.26 18.09 -0.91
CA LEU A 7 -22.89 18.50 -1.20
C LEU A 7 -22.27 19.33 -0.08
N LEU A 8 -23.09 20.02 0.73
CA LEU A 8 -22.62 20.86 1.84
C LEU A 8 -22.52 20.09 3.16
N ILE A 9 -22.86 18.80 3.16
CA ILE A 9 -22.72 17.95 4.34
C ILE A 9 -21.24 17.90 4.74
N PRO A 10 -20.91 18.14 6.02
CA PRO A 10 -19.54 18.03 6.50
C PRO A 10 -18.97 16.62 6.28
N ILE A 11 -17.70 16.55 5.87
CA ILE A 11 -17.03 15.29 5.53
C ILE A 11 -17.04 14.27 6.68
N GLN A 12 -17.17 14.73 7.93
CA GLN A 12 -17.26 13.87 9.11
C GLN A 12 -18.48 12.93 9.12
N TYR A 13 -19.52 13.24 8.34
CA TYR A 13 -20.70 12.40 8.25
C TYR A 13 -20.59 11.33 7.16
N VAL A 14 -19.53 11.37 6.35
CA VAL A 14 -19.21 10.30 5.41
C VAL A 14 -18.76 9.07 6.19
N LYS A 15 -19.26 7.90 5.79
CA LYS A 15 -18.96 6.62 6.44
C LYS A 15 -17.46 6.38 6.52
N GLY A 16 -16.96 6.19 7.74
CA GLY A 16 -15.53 5.98 7.99
C GLY A 16 -14.73 7.26 8.26
N VAL A 17 -15.34 8.45 8.24
CA VAL A 17 -14.69 9.72 8.58
C VAL A 17 -15.10 10.20 9.97
N GLY A 18 -14.55 9.59 11.03
CA GLY A 18 -14.77 10.08 12.39
C GLY A 18 -14.07 11.43 12.70
N PRO A 19 -14.26 12.03 13.89
CA PRO A 19 -13.70 13.33 14.25
C PRO A 19 -12.18 13.46 14.08
N ALA A 20 -11.42 12.40 14.38
CA ALA A 20 -9.97 12.37 14.17
C ALA A 20 -9.59 12.48 12.68
N ARG A 21 -10.34 11.81 11.81
CA ARG A 21 -10.11 11.83 10.35
C ARG A 21 -10.60 13.12 9.72
N ALA A 22 -11.69 13.69 10.22
CA ALA A 22 -12.17 15.01 9.80
C ALA A 22 -11.09 16.08 10.02
N LYS A 23 -10.34 16.03 11.14
CA LYS A 23 -9.19 16.92 11.36
C LYS A 23 -8.10 16.75 10.30
N ALA A 24 -7.81 15.52 9.88
CA ALA A 24 -6.85 15.26 8.83
C ALA A 24 -7.35 15.73 7.44
N PHE A 25 -8.63 15.58 7.12
CA PHE A 25 -9.23 16.15 5.91
C PHE A 25 -9.21 17.67 5.89
N ARG A 26 -9.44 18.34 7.03
CA ARG A 26 -9.31 19.80 7.13
C ARG A 26 -7.90 20.30 6.81
N ARG A 27 -6.85 19.55 7.18
CA ARG A 27 -5.46 19.87 6.79
C ARG A 27 -5.27 19.82 5.26
N LEU A 28 -6.05 19.00 4.58
CA LEU A 28 -6.12 18.90 3.12
C LEU A 28 -7.13 19.88 2.50
N GLN A 29 -7.69 20.80 3.29
CA GLN A 29 -8.73 21.74 2.87
C GLN A 29 -10.01 21.06 2.33
N VAL A 30 -10.31 19.85 2.84
CA VAL A 30 -11.53 19.10 2.54
C VAL A 30 -12.45 19.15 3.76
N GLU A 31 -13.54 19.92 3.68
CA GLU A 31 -14.46 20.10 4.80
C GLU A 31 -15.84 19.52 4.53
N THR A 32 -16.25 19.47 3.27
CA THR A 32 -17.57 19.04 2.82
C THR A 32 -17.49 17.87 1.83
N VAL A 33 -18.64 17.24 1.56
CA VAL A 33 -18.78 16.24 0.49
C VAL A 33 -18.38 16.84 -0.86
N ARG A 34 -18.75 18.09 -1.14
CA ARG A 34 -18.32 18.80 -2.35
C ARG A 34 -16.81 18.83 -2.47
N ASP A 35 -16.10 19.24 -1.42
CA ASP A 35 -14.64 19.35 -1.46
C ASP A 35 -14.00 17.99 -1.72
N ALA A 36 -14.54 16.92 -1.13
CA ALA A 36 -14.05 15.56 -1.36
C ALA A 36 -14.26 15.07 -2.80
N LEU A 37 -15.40 15.40 -3.43
CA LEU A 37 -15.65 15.06 -4.83
C LEU A 37 -14.68 15.74 -5.80
N PHE A 38 -14.20 16.94 -5.43
CA PHE A 38 -13.20 17.68 -6.20
C PHE A 38 -11.76 17.49 -5.70
N PHE A 39 -11.55 16.66 -4.67
CA PHE A 39 -10.24 16.31 -4.18
C PHE A 39 -9.64 15.19 -5.05
N LEU A 40 -9.21 15.55 -6.25
CA LEU A 40 -8.79 14.58 -7.25
C LEU A 40 -7.44 13.91 -6.91
N PRO A 41 -7.21 12.68 -7.40
CA PRO A 41 -5.90 12.03 -7.30
C PRO A 41 -4.82 12.87 -7.99
N ARG A 42 -3.64 12.99 -7.36
CA ARG A 42 -2.48 13.68 -7.96
C ARG A 42 -1.85 12.88 -9.09
N ARG A 43 -1.87 11.56 -8.96
CA ARG A 43 -1.42 10.62 -9.99
C ARG A 43 -2.20 9.33 -9.90
N TYR A 44 -2.13 8.56 -10.97
CA TYR A 44 -2.62 7.20 -11.01
C TYR A 44 -1.41 6.25 -11.06
N GLU A 45 -1.48 5.18 -10.29
CA GLU A 45 -0.47 4.13 -10.29
C GLU A 45 -1.06 2.92 -11.02
N ASP A 46 -0.45 2.53 -12.12
CA ASP A 46 -0.86 1.33 -12.84
C ASP A 46 -0.31 0.08 -12.13
N ARG A 47 -1.22 -0.75 -11.61
CA ARG A 47 -0.91 -2.07 -11.05
C ARG A 47 -1.61 -3.19 -11.83
N SER A 48 -1.95 -2.92 -13.09
CA SER A 48 -2.59 -3.89 -13.98
C SER A 48 -1.60 -4.91 -14.53
N GLU A 49 -0.35 -4.50 -14.74
CA GLU A 49 0.70 -5.35 -15.28
C GLU A 49 1.49 -6.04 -14.17
N LEU A 50 1.46 -7.38 -14.19
CA LEU A 50 2.28 -8.22 -13.33
C LEU A 50 3.57 -8.56 -14.06
N CYS A 51 4.71 -8.15 -13.49
CA CYS A 51 6.02 -8.50 -13.98
C CYS A 51 6.55 -9.75 -13.25
N PRO A 52 7.08 -10.77 -13.96
CA PRO A 52 7.82 -11.86 -13.33
C PRO A 52 9.03 -11.34 -12.56
N ILE A 53 9.38 -11.99 -11.44
CA ILE A 53 10.50 -11.53 -10.59
C ILE A 53 11.82 -11.45 -11.37
N ALA A 54 12.06 -12.38 -12.30
CA ALA A 54 13.28 -12.39 -13.13
C ALA A 54 13.38 -11.21 -14.12
N GLN A 55 12.29 -10.49 -14.38
CA GLN A 55 12.23 -9.35 -15.31
C GLN A 55 12.15 -8.01 -14.57
N LEU A 56 12.38 -7.99 -13.25
CA LEU A 56 12.35 -6.76 -12.47
C LEU A 56 13.59 -5.90 -12.74
N ASP A 57 13.37 -4.75 -13.35
CA ASP A 57 14.42 -3.77 -13.66
C ASP A 57 14.71 -2.84 -12.48
N ILE A 58 15.98 -2.72 -12.11
CA ILE A 58 16.43 -1.79 -11.07
C ILE A 58 16.14 -0.34 -11.50
N GLY A 59 15.63 0.46 -10.57
CA GLY A 59 15.27 1.86 -10.81
C GLY A 59 13.86 2.06 -11.33
N THR A 60 13.12 0.98 -11.58
CA THR A 60 11.71 1.03 -11.98
C THR A 60 10.79 0.71 -10.80
N ARG A 61 9.53 1.12 -10.92
CA ARG A 61 8.47 0.71 -10.00
C ARG A 61 7.69 -0.41 -10.66
N ALA A 62 7.59 -1.56 -10.00
CA ALA A 62 7.00 -2.75 -10.56
C ALA A 62 6.02 -3.42 -9.59
N THR A 63 5.09 -4.18 -10.16
CA THR A 63 4.13 -5.00 -9.43
C THR A 63 4.34 -6.46 -9.83
N PHE A 64 4.43 -7.37 -8.86
CA PHE A 64 4.63 -8.79 -9.10
C PHE A 64 3.80 -9.65 -8.15
N ARG A 65 3.37 -10.83 -8.62
CA ARG A 65 2.66 -11.84 -7.83
C ARG A 65 3.65 -12.91 -7.37
N ALA A 66 3.66 -13.23 -6.09
CA ALA A 66 4.61 -14.16 -5.52
C ALA A 66 4.07 -14.85 -4.26
N ARG A 67 4.76 -15.89 -3.80
CA ARG A 67 4.52 -16.51 -2.50
C ARG A 67 5.60 -16.11 -1.51
N ILE A 68 5.20 -16.00 -0.24
CA ILE A 68 6.14 -15.80 0.85
C ILE A 68 6.97 -17.07 1.02
N HIS A 69 8.26 -16.98 0.74
CA HIS A 69 9.20 -18.09 0.83
C HIS A 69 9.79 -18.22 2.23
N ALA A 70 10.25 -17.10 2.79
CA ALA A 70 10.84 -17.03 4.13
C ALA A 70 10.73 -15.61 4.69
N THR A 71 10.82 -15.49 6.00
CA THR A 71 10.92 -14.22 6.73
C THR A 71 12.09 -14.27 7.67
N ASN A 72 12.75 -13.13 7.88
CA ASN A 72 13.87 -13.01 8.80
C ASN A 72 13.75 -11.71 9.60
N LEU A 73 14.12 -11.78 10.88
CA LEU A 73 14.20 -10.60 11.75
C LEU A 73 15.69 -10.36 12.05
N ARG A 74 16.22 -9.25 11.52
CA ARG A 74 17.64 -8.94 11.62
C ARG A 74 17.88 -7.68 12.43
N ASN A 75 18.84 -7.73 13.35
CA ASN A 75 19.34 -6.53 14.02
C ASN A 75 20.55 -5.99 13.26
N THR A 76 20.54 -4.69 12.99
CA THR A 76 21.68 -3.98 12.40
C THR A 76 22.72 -3.66 13.47
N ARG A 77 23.97 -3.42 13.05
CA ARG A 77 25.07 -3.02 13.94
C ARG A 77 24.79 -1.74 14.74
N ARG A 78 23.86 -0.90 14.28
CA ARG A 78 23.43 0.34 14.93
C ARG A 78 22.19 0.17 15.83
N GLY A 79 21.75 -1.07 16.07
CA GLY A 79 20.62 -1.37 16.95
C GLY A 79 19.23 -1.32 16.29
N TYR A 80 19.11 -0.91 15.02
CA TYR A 80 17.84 -0.94 14.31
C TYR A 80 17.44 -2.37 13.94
N ARG A 81 16.13 -2.68 14.03
CA ARG A 81 15.55 -3.95 13.59
C ARG A 81 15.06 -3.82 12.15
N LEU A 82 15.35 -4.84 11.35
CA LEU A 82 14.87 -5.00 9.98
C LEU A 82 14.03 -6.26 9.90
N PHE A 83 12.87 -6.17 9.26
CA PHE A 83 12.08 -7.33 8.87
C PHE A 83 12.33 -7.59 7.39
N GLU A 84 12.90 -8.75 7.08
CA GLU A 84 13.18 -9.18 5.71
C GLU A 84 12.16 -10.23 5.31
N VAL A 85 11.59 -10.10 4.13
CA VAL A 85 10.68 -11.09 3.53
C VAL A 85 11.25 -11.49 2.18
N PHE A 86 11.34 -12.79 1.94
CA PHE A 86 11.74 -13.35 0.67
C PHE A 86 10.48 -13.79 -0.08
N PHE A 87 10.24 -13.19 -1.24
CA PHE A 87 9.15 -13.54 -2.13
C PHE A 87 9.67 -14.37 -3.29
N ARG A 88 8.96 -15.45 -3.62
CA ARG A 88 9.32 -16.37 -4.69
C ARG A 88 8.16 -16.58 -5.65
N ASP A 89 8.43 -16.51 -6.94
CA ASP A 89 7.54 -16.94 -8.00
C ASP A 89 8.20 -18.11 -8.77
N GLN A 90 7.71 -18.42 -9.98
CA GLN A 90 8.29 -19.47 -10.82
C GLN A 90 9.64 -19.07 -11.43
N THR A 91 9.95 -17.78 -11.48
CA THR A 91 11.08 -17.22 -12.24
C THR A 91 12.26 -16.81 -11.34
N GLY A 92 12.01 -16.46 -10.08
CA GLY A 92 13.06 -15.95 -9.20
C GLY A 92 12.66 -15.75 -7.74
N LEU A 93 13.60 -15.15 -7.01
CA LEU A 93 13.49 -14.79 -5.60
C LEU A 93 13.86 -13.31 -5.46
N ILE A 94 13.02 -12.53 -4.77
CA ILE A 94 13.31 -11.15 -4.42
C ILE A 94 13.13 -10.92 -2.93
N LYS A 95 13.99 -10.07 -2.38
CA LYS A 95 13.96 -9.69 -0.97
C LYS A 95 13.28 -8.33 -0.80
N ALA A 96 12.37 -8.24 0.16
CA ALA A 96 11.80 -6.99 0.62
C ALA A 96 12.20 -6.71 2.07
N ILE A 97 12.36 -5.43 2.41
CA ILE A 97 12.82 -4.99 3.73
C ILE A 97 11.90 -3.91 4.28
N TRP A 98 11.54 -4.05 5.56
CA TRP A 98 10.88 -3.03 6.35
C TRP A 98 11.76 -2.59 7.52
N PHE A 99 11.84 -1.28 7.73
CA PHE A 99 12.32 -0.63 8.96
C PHE A 99 11.13 -0.07 9.74
N ASN A 100 11.29 0.24 11.04
CA ASN A 100 10.23 0.84 11.88
C ASN A 100 8.84 0.17 11.74
N PHE A 101 8.81 -1.16 11.71
CA PHE A 101 7.60 -1.95 11.48
C PHE A 101 6.93 -2.37 12.79
N ASN A 102 5.65 -2.71 12.72
CA ASN A 102 4.95 -3.39 13.81
C ASN A 102 5.24 -4.90 13.73
N LEU A 103 5.92 -5.44 14.74
CA LEU A 103 6.37 -6.84 14.76
C LEU A 103 5.19 -7.81 14.70
N ASP A 104 4.16 -7.61 15.53
CA ASP A 104 3.02 -8.51 15.65
C ASP A 104 2.22 -8.58 14.34
N TYR A 105 2.04 -7.43 13.69
CA TYR A 105 1.40 -7.37 12.37
C TYR A 105 2.22 -8.16 11.33
N MET A 106 3.54 -7.93 11.29
CA MET A 106 4.43 -8.60 10.34
C MET A 106 4.43 -10.12 10.54
N THR A 107 4.61 -10.60 11.77
CA THR A 107 4.68 -12.05 12.06
C THR A 107 3.34 -12.76 11.82
N THR A 108 2.22 -12.08 12.07
CA THR A 108 0.87 -12.64 11.85
C THR A 108 0.54 -12.75 10.36
N HIS A 109 0.89 -11.74 9.56
CA HIS A 109 0.46 -11.66 8.16
C HIS A 109 1.46 -12.32 7.21
N PHE A 110 2.76 -12.18 7.44
CA PHE A 110 3.81 -12.66 6.54
C PHE A 110 4.22 -14.10 6.84
N THR A 111 3.26 -15.03 6.73
CA THR A 111 3.53 -16.46 6.94
C THR A 111 3.90 -17.14 5.64
N ARG A 112 4.86 -18.07 5.70
CA ARG A 112 5.33 -18.85 4.55
C ARG A 112 4.16 -19.52 3.81
N GLY A 113 4.24 -19.51 2.48
CA GLY A 113 3.25 -20.14 1.59
C GLY A 113 2.09 -19.24 1.17
N LYS A 114 1.82 -18.15 1.90
CA LYS A 114 0.80 -17.18 1.49
C LYS A 114 1.16 -16.53 0.17
N GLU A 115 0.14 -16.38 -0.67
CA GLU A 115 0.26 -15.70 -1.94
C GLU A 115 -0.05 -14.21 -1.78
N VAL A 116 0.76 -13.39 -2.44
CA VAL A 116 0.72 -11.94 -2.33
C VAL A 116 0.94 -11.29 -3.68
N VAL A 117 0.43 -10.08 -3.83
CA VAL A 117 0.91 -9.13 -4.84
C VAL A 117 1.70 -8.05 -4.12
N VAL A 118 2.87 -7.75 -4.68
CA VAL A 118 3.85 -6.84 -4.11
C VAL A 118 4.10 -5.74 -5.14
N SER A 119 4.00 -4.49 -4.70
CA SER A 119 4.27 -3.32 -5.53
C SER A 119 5.26 -2.40 -4.83
N GLY A 120 6.29 -1.97 -5.54
CA GLY A 120 7.27 -1.05 -4.99
C GLY A 120 8.38 -0.68 -5.96
N ASP A 121 9.25 0.21 -5.51
CA ASP A 121 10.40 0.65 -6.31
C ASP A 121 11.53 -0.38 -6.17
N ILE A 122 11.94 -0.96 -7.31
CA ILE A 122 13.02 -1.95 -7.38
C ILE A 122 14.36 -1.23 -7.29
N ARG A 123 15.20 -1.65 -6.35
CA ARG A 123 16.50 -1.02 -6.08
C ARG A 123 17.59 -2.06 -6.09
N ALA A 124 18.80 -1.65 -6.44
CA ALA A 124 19.99 -2.48 -6.22
C ALA A 124 20.32 -2.49 -4.73
N ASN A 125 20.49 -3.68 -4.16
CA ASN A 125 21.11 -3.83 -2.87
C ASN A 125 22.54 -3.26 -2.92
N PHE A 126 22.86 -2.37 -1.99
CA PHE A 126 24.15 -1.67 -1.98
C PHE A 126 25.37 -2.61 -1.88
N TYR A 127 25.24 -3.78 -1.25
CA TYR A 127 26.34 -4.71 -1.01
C TYR A 127 26.40 -5.84 -2.04
N THR A 128 25.25 -6.36 -2.47
CA THR A 128 25.20 -7.55 -3.36
C THR A 128 24.86 -7.19 -4.80
N GLY A 129 24.39 -5.97 -5.08
CA GLY A 129 23.89 -5.55 -6.39
C GLY A 129 22.57 -6.21 -6.80
N GLN A 130 22.04 -7.16 -6.01
CA GLN A 130 20.81 -7.87 -6.34
C GLN A 130 19.58 -6.96 -6.17
N PRO A 131 18.52 -7.16 -6.98
CA PRO A 131 17.26 -6.45 -6.82
C PRO A 131 16.64 -6.67 -5.43
N GLU A 132 16.22 -5.58 -4.78
CA GLU A 132 15.46 -5.59 -3.54
C GLU A 132 14.42 -4.46 -3.51
N VAL A 133 13.44 -4.59 -2.61
CA VAL A 133 12.36 -3.60 -2.47
C VAL A 133 12.27 -3.13 -1.02
N LEU A 134 12.27 -1.82 -0.80
CA LEU A 134 12.13 -1.22 0.53
C LEU A 134 10.68 -0.77 0.73
N HIS A 135 10.07 -1.19 1.84
CA HIS A 135 8.67 -0.86 2.16
C HIS A 135 7.70 -1.04 0.98
N PRO A 136 7.66 -2.20 0.30
CA PRO A 136 6.64 -2.40 -0.71
C PRO A 136 5.24 -2.40 -0.09
N ASP A 137 4.28 -2.01 -0.91
CA ASP A 137 2.87 -2.31 -0.66
C ASP A 137 2.65 -3.79 -0.91
N VAL A 138 2.09 -4.49 0.08
CA VAL A 138 1.81 -5.93 -0.01
C VAL A 138 0.32 -6.16 0.18
N GLU A 139 -0.26 -6.89 -0.76
CA GLU A 139 -1.64 -7.30 -0.74
C GLU A 139 -1.72 -8.82 -0.68
N PHE A 140 -2.37 -9.33 0.36
CA PHE A 140 -2.57 -10.76 0.55
C PHE A 140 -3.73 -11.24 -0.32
N VAL A 141 -3.49 -12.31 -1.07
CA VAL A 141 -4.53 -12.99 -1.86
C VAL A 141 -5.27 -13.93 -0.91
N GLU A 142 -6.51 -13.60 -0.53
CA GLU A 142 -7.36 -14.44 0.31
C GLU A 142 -8.43 -15.14 -0.56
N GLY A 143 -8.36 -16.48 -0.65
CA GLY A 143 -9.42 -17.32 -1.23
C GLY A 143 -9.66 -17.21 -2.75
N GLU A 144 -10.57 -18.06 -3.26
CA GLU A 144 -11.00 -18.00 -4.67
C GLU A 144 -11.79 -16.71 -4.92
N ALA A 145 -11.23 -15.86 -5.79
CA ALA A 145 -11.93 -14.79 -6.52
C ALA A 145 -12.58 -13.63 -5.74
N SER A 146 -12.44 -13.52 -4.41
CA SER A 146 -13.08 -12.43 -3.68
C SER A 146 -12.12 -11.26 -3.40
N GLU A 147 -12.25 -10.22 -4.23
CA GLU A 147 -11.89 -8.83 -3.88
C GLU A 147 -10.48 -8.57 -3.33
N SER A 148 -9.43 -8.97 -4.04
CA SER A 148 -8.17 -8.22 -3.95
C SER A 148 -8.42 -6.82 -4.53
N VAL A 149 -8.83 -5.88 -3.66
CA VAL A 149 -9.41 -4.54 -3.94
C VAL A 149 -8.59 -3.67 -4.91
N HIS A 150 -7.38 -4.08 -5.25
CA HIS A 150 -6.37 -3.31 -5.97
C HIS A 150 -5.53 -4.12 -6.98
N MET A 151 -5.81 -5.42 -7.18
CA MET A 151 -5.14 -6.20 -8.24
C MET A 151 -5.75 -5.90 -9.61
N GLY A 152 -4.91 -5.73 -10.63
CA GLY A 152 -5.37 -5.62 -12.02
C GLY A 152 -5.97 -4.26 -12.38
N ARG A 153 -5.73 -3.21 -11.59
CA ARG A 153 -6.41 -1.91 -11.75
C ARG A 153 -5.45 -0.73 -11.56
N ILE A 154 -5.81 0.36 -12.22
CA ILE A 154 -5.20 1.68 -12.04
C ILE A 154 -5.68 2.25 -10.70
N ILE A 155 -4.74 2.59 -9.80
CA ILE A 155 -5.03 3.02 -8.44
C ILE A 155 -4.79 4.52 -8.29
N PRO A 156 -5.75 5.28 -7.74
CA PRO A 156 -5.54 6.69 -7.45
C PRO A 156 -4.60 6.90 -6.26
N ILE A 157 -3.68 7.85 -6.42
CA ILE A 157 -2.79 8.34 -5.37
C ILE A 157 -3.19 9.78 -5.05
N TYR A 158 -3.76 9.97 -3.87
CA TYR A 158 -4.21 11.27 -3.38
C TYR A 158 -3.05 12.02 -2.69
N PRO A 159 -3.12 13.36 -2.58
CA PRO A 159 -2.23 14.10 -1.69
C PRO A 159 -2.29 13.53 -0.27
N ALA A 160 -1.15 13.11 0.26
CA ALA A 160 -1.07 12.47 1.57
C ALA A 160 -1.09 13.52 2.69
N THR A 161 -1.76 13.20 3.79
CA THR A 161 -1.63 13.93 5.06
C THR A 161 -1.23 12.96 6.16
N GLU A 162 -0.52 13.46 7.16
CA GLU A 162 -0.23 12.72 8.38
C GLU A 162 -1.53 12.14 8.97
N GLY A 163 -1.48 10.85 9.36
CA GLY A 163 -2.63 10.13 9.90
C GLY A 163 -3.64 9.62 8.87
N MET A 164 -3.39 9.79 7.56
CA MET A 164 -4.28 9.27 6.52
C MET A 164 -3.54 8.48 5.43
N PRO A 165 -3.38 7.17 5.60
CA PRO A 165 -2.72 6.33 4.59
C PRO A 165 -3.58 6.21 3.33
N GLN A 166 -2.91 6.03 2.18
CA GLN A 166 -3.55 5.97 0.86
C GLN A 166 -4.69 4.94 0.76
N LYS A 167 -4.50 3.74 1.33
CA LYS A 167 -5.53 2.68 1.37
C LYS A 167 -6.82 3.18 2.05
N GLN A 168 -6.68 3.96 3.12
CA GLN A 168 -7.82 4.50 3.85
C GLN A 168 -8.48 5.65 3.09
N LEU A 169 -7.70 6.57 2.50
CA LEU A 169 -8.21 7.64 1.63
C LEU A 169 -9.05 7.07 0.49
N ARG A 170 -8.52 6.08 -0.24
CA ARG A 170 -9.23 5.40 -1.32
C ARG A 170 -10.54 4.76 -0.88
N ARG A 171 -10.53 4.11 0.29
CA ARG A 171 -11.75 3.48 0.84
C ARG A 171 -12.84 4.51 1.14
N ILE A 172 -12.45 5.68 1.66
CA ILE A 172 -13.38 6.78 1.97
C ILE A 172 -13.90 7.42 0.70
N MET A 173 -13.05 7.71 -0.29
CA MET A 173 -13.44 8.34 -1.56
C MET A 173 -14.32 7.44 -2.45
N LYS A 174 -14.44 6.15 -2.13
CA LYS A 174 -15.33 5.20 -2.79
C LYS A 174 -16.72 5.12 -2.13
N GLN A 175 -16.88 5.63 -0.90
CA GLN A 175 -18.19 5.68 -0.21
C GLN A 175 -19.07 6.75 -0.82
#